data_AF-G2G3W8-F1
#
_entry.id   AF-G2G3W8-F1
#
_cell.length_a   1.000
_cell.length_b   1.000
_cell.length_c   1.000
_cell.angle_alpha   90.00
_cell.angle_beta   90.00
_cell.angle_gamma   90.00
#
_symmetry.space_group_name_H-M   'P 1'
#
loop_
_entity.id
_entity.type
_entity.pdbx_description
1 polymer ?
#
loop_
_entity_poly.entity_id
_entity_poly.type
_entity_poly.pdbx_seq_one_letter_code
_entity_poly.pdbx_strand_id
1 'polypeptide(L)'
;MSRDNSPALTIGVPGAVQQAPVRAAAPADAEGIVRMRSEYILSEPLSEEWIRRCTAQLAPRLTAGGDARAFVIDAPDGSMAACALGLIHPVLPAPAYPKGLASRVHAVATRPGFRRRGYARAVVTALLEQLHAEHVTLFELHASEEAAPLYRDLGFASSAALMRMTRLKAPAAKDEQAVGRGLPEGGEGGEGSGWMPPEVYAETVLKATCFACLYFTDEDDRPLQLHSVYSPVHPWQLVGGTMDPGERPFGTAVRECREETGLTVSGPPRLLATVYGLPGAEWPYSTLGLVFDGGRLTSEQIRGIALDPREHDEARVLPLAEWEALMPPRDFARLSAVAEARRTGVAAYFDAWDWGTK
;
A
#
# COMPACT_ATOMS: atom_id res chain seq x y z
N MET A 1 40.37 42.44 -50.94
CA MET A 1 39.09 43.17 -51.02
C MET A 1 38.16 42.46 -51.99
N SER A 2 37.43 41.47 -51.49
CA SER A 2 36.23 40.89 -52.12
C SER A 2 35.64 39.82 -51.19
N ARG A 3 34.32 39.93 -50.99
CA ARG A 3 33.33 38.90 -50.64
C ARG A 3 33.54 38.12 -49.33
N ASP A 4 32.59 38.24 -48.41
CA ASP A 4 31.65 37.13 -48.24
C ASP A 4 30.31 37.56 -47.63
N ASN A 5 29.25 36.94 -48.15
CA ASN A 5 27.85 37.12 -47.79
C ASN A 5 27.43 35.84 -47.06
N SER A 6 27.03 35.92 -45.81
CA SER A 6 26.34 34.83 -45.11
C SER A 6 25.32 35.39 -44.13
N PRO A 7 24.04 35.04 -44.24
CA PRO A 7 23.04 35.41 -43.25
C PRO A 7 23.24 34.57 -41.99
N ALA A 8 23.25 35.21 -40.84
CA ALA A 8 23.16 34.51 -39.56
C ALA A 8 21.78 33.83 -39.47
N LEU A 9 21.76 32.53 -39.75
CA LEU A 9 20.65 31.63 -39.43
C LEU A 9 20.46 31.63 -37.92
N THR A 10 19.51 32.44 -37.44
CA THR A 10 18.98 32.26 -36.09
C THR A 10 18.12 31.00 -36.13
N ILE A 11 18.69 29.89 -35.68
CA ILE A 11 17.97 28.65 -35.44
C ILE A 11 17.00 28.95 -34.28
N GLY A 12 15.77 29.32 -34.61
CA GLY A 12 14.68 29.33 -33.65
C GLY A 12 14.49 27.90 -33.15
N VAL A 13 14.77 27.68 -31.87
CA VAL A 13 14.47 26.42 -31.18
C VAL A 13 12.97 26.15 -31.35
N PRO A 14 12.55 25.06 -32.02
CA PRO A 14 11.14 24.74 -32.13
C PRO A 14 10.64 24.17 -30.79
N GLY A 15 9.60 24.77 -30.23
CA GLY A 15 8.69 24.08 -29.33
C GLY A 15 8.97 24.19 -27.83
N ALA A 16 9.15 25.40 -27.29
CA ALA A 16 8.70 25.63 -25.91
C ALA A 16 7.17 25.61 -25.94
N VAL A 17 6.56 24.47 -25.64
CA VAL A 17 5.11 24.37 -25.41
C VAL A 17 4.80 25.32 -24.26
N GLN A 18 4.22 26.47 -24.57
CA GLN A 18 3.78 27.44 -23.56
C GLN A 18 2.75 26.70 -22.69
N GLN A 19 3.13 26.38 -21.45
CA GLN A 19 2.24 25.69 -20.53
C GLN A 19 1.05 26.60 -20.29
N ALA A 20 -0.16 26.09 -20.53
CA ALA A 20 -1.38 26.85 -20.26
C ALA A 20 -1.39 27.26 -18.78
N PRO A 21 -1.69 28.54 -18.45
CA PRO A 21 -1.53 29.06 -17.11
C PRO A 21 -2.53 28.41 -16.14
N VAL A 22 -2.07 28.13 -14.93
CA VAL A 22 -2.95 27.73 -13.81
C VAL A 22 -3.72 28.96 -13.36
N ARG A 23 -5.05 28.84 -13.23
CA ARG A 23 -5.91 29.91 -12.69
C ARG A 23 -6.84 29.39 -11.60
N ALA A 24 -7.24 30.28 -10.69
CA ALA A 24 -8.31 29.98 -9.75
C ALA A 24 -9.62 29.73 -10.49
N ALA A 25 -10.39 28.73 -10.02
CA ALA A 25 -11.70 28.41 -10.54
C ALA A 25 -12.75 29.43 -10.06
N ALA A 26 -13.65 29.83 -10.95
CA ALA A 26 -14.84 30.60 -10.64
C ALA A 26 -16.06 29.67 -10.47
N PRO A 27 -17.19 30.16 -9.93
CA PRO A 27 -18.43 29.39 -9.86
C PRO A 27 -18.88 28.77 -11.20
N ALA A 28 -18.57 29.42 -12.32
CA ALA A 28 -18.87 28.92 -13.67
C ALA A 28 -18.08 27.65 -14.05
N ASP A 29 -16.93 27.39 -13.41
CA ASP A 29 -16.10 26.20 -13.68
C ASP A 29 -16.63 24.95 -12.97
N ALA A 30 -17.64 25.07 -12.09
CA ALA A 30 -18.14 23.99 -11.27
C ALA A 30 -18.57 22.76 -12.09
N GLU A 31 -19.27 22.97 -13.21
CA GLU A 31 -19.70 21.85 -14.06
C GLU A 31 -18.50 21.13 -14.68
N GLY A 32 -17.49 21.88 -15.16
CA GLY A 32 -16.27 21.31 -15.72
C GLY A 32 -15.53 20.45 -14.71
N ILE A 33 -15.41 20.92 -13.46
CA ILE A 33 -14.78 20.16 -12.36
C ILE A 33 -15.57 18.89 -12.04
N VAL A 34 -16.90 18.96 -12.00
CA VAL A 34 -17.77 17.80 -11.75
C VAL A 34 -17.65 16.78 -12.88
N ARG A 35 -17.60 17.22 -14.14
CA ARG A 35 -17.40 16.34 -15.31
C ARG A 35 -16.02 15.69 -15.28
N MET A 36 -14.95 16.44 -14.99
CA MET A 36 -13.61 15.89 -14.80
C MET A 36 -13.56 14.80 -13.71
N ARG A 37 -14.24 15.03 -12.57
CA ARG A 37 -14.37 14.03 -11.51
C ARG A 37 -15.16 12.80 -11.96
N SER A 38 -16.26 13.01 -12.67
CA SER A 38 -17.11 11.95 -13.20
C SER A 38 -16.37 11.04 -14.19
N GLU A 39 -15.60 11.62 -15.11
CA GLU A 39 -14.97 10.88 -16.21
C GLU A 39 -13.63 10.23 -15.83
N TYR A 40 -12.84 10.86 -14.95
CA TYR A 40 -11.44 10.48 -14.73
C TYR A 40 -11.09 10.06 -13.31
N ILE A 41 -12.03 10.14 -12.36
CA ILE A 41 -11.78 9.80 -10.95
C ILE A 41 -12.73 8.71 -10.45
N LEU A 42 -14.02 8.80 -10.76
CA LEU A 42 -14.99 7.80 -10.32
C LEU A 42 -14.88 6.50 -11.15
N SER A 43 -15.21 5.37 -10.52
CA SER A 43 -15.28 4.07 -11.19
C SER A 43 -16.37 4.03 -12.25
N GLU A 44 -17.47 4.76 -12.02
CA GLU A 44 -18.59 4.88 -12.95
C GLU A 44 -18.94 6.36 -13.16
N PRO A 45 -19.20 6.78 -14.42
CA PRO A 45 -19.64 8.14 -14.70
C PRO A 45 -20.98 8.46 -14.02
N LEU A 46 -21.12 9.70 -13.56
CA LEU A 46 -22.37 10.24 -13.06
C LEU A 46 -23.39 10.43 -14.19
N SER A 47 -24.67 10.22 -13.88
CA SER A 47 -25.75 10.63 -14.79
C SER A 47 -25.83 12.15 -14.89
N GLU A 48 -26.42 12.67 -15.97
CA GLU A 48 -26.61 14.12 -16.17
C GLU A 48 -27.41 14.77 -15.03
N GLU A 49 -28.32 14.03 -14.38
CA GLU A 49 -29.03 14.50 -13.18
C GLU A 49 -28.06 14.73 -12.01
N TRP A 50 -27.17 13.76 -11.75
CA TRP A 50 -26.17 13.88 -10.70
C TRP A 50 -25.14 14.97 -11.01
N ILE A 51 -24.75 15.13 -12.28
CA ILE A 51 -23.89 16.22 -12.71
C ILE A 51 -24.54 17.57 -12.37
N ARG A 52 -25.80 17.81 -12.80
CA ARG A 52 -26.53 19.04 -12.48
C ARG A 52 -26.62 19.29 -10.97
N ARG A 53 -26.93 18.24 -10.19
CA ARG A 53 -27.03 18.33 -8.73
C ARG A 53 -25.69 18.70 -8.07
N CYS A 54 -24.61 18.06 -8.47
CA CYS A 54 -23.27 18.36 -7.97
C CYS A 54 -22.82 19.78 -8.38
N THR A 55 -23.07 20.20 -9.62
CA THR A 55 -22.77 21.56 -10.10
C THR A 55 -23.49 22.61 -9.26
N ALA A 56 -24.79 22.44 -9.03
CA ALA A 56 -25.58 23.37 -8.23
C ALA A 56 -25.09 23.48 -6.77
N GLN A 57 -24.49 22.41 -6.23
CA GLN A 57 -23.89 22.42 -4.89
C GLN A 57 -22.48 23.00 -4.87
N LEU A 58 -21.67 22.78 -5.90
CA LEU A 58 -20.27 23.22 -5.95
C LEU A 58 -20.14 24.71 -6.29
N ALA A 59 -20.92 25.22 -7.26
CA ALA A 59 -20.83 26.59 -7.73
C ALA A 59 -20.84 27.66 -6.60
N PRO A 60 -21.78 27.65 -5.64
CA PRO A 60 -21.79 28.64 -4.56
C PRO A 60 -20.58 28.50 -3.60
N ARG A 61 -20.02 27.29 -3.47
CA ARG A 61 -18.87 27.02 -2.58
C ARG A 61 -17.55 27.54 -3.15
N LEU A 62 -17.46 27.74 -4.46
CA LEU A 62 -16.28 28.32 -5.15
C LEU A 62 -16.20 29.84 -5.06
N THR A 63 -17.18 30.50 -4.44
CA THR A 63 -17.09 31.95 -4.17
C THR A 63 -16.06 32.25 -3.07
N ALA A 64 -15.59 33.48 -2.97
CA ALA A 64 -14.57 33.87 -1.97
C ALA A 64 -14.98 33.57 -0.52
N GLY A 65 -16.29 33.64 -0.21
CA GLY A 65 -16.84 33.30 1.12
C GLY A 65 -17.23 31.84 1.28
N GLY A 66 -17.09 31.02 0.23
CA GLY A 66 -17.38 29.60 0.27
C GLY A 66 -16.23 28.77 0.83
N ASP A 67 -16.49 27.49 1.08
CA ASP A 67 -15.57 26.53 1.67
C ASP A 67 -14.87 25.64 0.63
N ALA A 68 -14.92 25.98 -0.66
CA ALA A 68 -14.20 25.28 -1.71
C ALA A 68 -13.14 26.18 -2.36
N ARG A 69 -11.97 25.60 -2.64
CA ARG A 69 -10.93 26.21 -3.47
C ARG A 69 -10.61 25.25 -4.60
N ALA A 70 -10.52 25.77 -5.81
CA ALA A 70 -10.12 24.98 -6.95
C ALA A 70 -9.25 25.78 -7.90
N PHE A 71 -8.37 25.06 -8.60
CA PHE A 71 -7.51 25.59 -9.64
C PHE A 71 -7.65 24.74 -10.89
N VAL A 72 -7.67 25.39 -12.04
CA VAL A 72 -7.90 24.76 -13.33
C VAL A 72 -6.85 25.20 -14.34
N ILE A 73 -6.65 24.37 -15.35
CA ILE A 73 -5.93 24.70 -16.57
C ILE A 73 -6.90 24.48 -17.73
N ASP A 74 -7.09 25.50 -18.55
CA ASP A 74 -7.90 25.39 -19.76
C ASP A 74 -7.06 24.79 -20.90
N ALA A 75 -7.70 23.97 -21.71
CA ALA A 75 -7.16 23.48 -22.96
C ALA A 75 -7.35 24.52 -24.07
N PRO A 76 -6.58 24.44 -25.18
CA PRO A 76 -6.71 25.37 -26.30
C PRO A 76 -8.10 25.39 -26.95
N ASP A 77 -8.88 24.32 -26.79
CA ASP A 77 -10.26 24.19 -27.27
C ASP A 77 -11.30 24.83 -26.34
N GLY A 78 -10.86 25.48 -25.25
CA GLY A 78 -11.71 26.10 -24.24
C GLY A 78 -12.30 25.13 -23.22
N SER A 79 -12.03 23.84 -23.32
CA SER A 79 -12.44 22.84 -22.32
C SER A 79 -11.42 22.71 -21.19
N MET A 80 -11.75 21.98 -20.13
CA MET A 80 -10.86 21.80 -18.98
C MET A 80 -9.77 20.76 -19.27
N ALA A 81 -8.50 21.16 -19.19
CA ALA A 81 -7.36 20.26 -19.33
C ALA A 81 -7.03 19.54 -18.01
N ALA A 82 -7.06 20.27 -16.90
CA ALA A 82 -6.78 19.75 -15.57
C ALA A 82 -7.51 20.56 -14.49
N CYS A 83 -7.75 19.93 -13.34
CA CYS A 83 -8.30 20.60 -12.16
C CYS A 83 -7.79 19.98 -10.86
N ALA A 84 -7.74 20.79 -9.81
CA ALA A 84 -7.67 20.35 -8.41
C ALA A 84 -8.75 21.07 -7.60
N LEU A 85 -9.47 20.35 -6.74
CA LEU A 85 -10.52 20.85 -5.86
C LEU A 85 -10.24 20.43 -4.41
N GLY A 86 -10.18 21.40 -3.51
CA GLY A 86 -10.13 21.21 -2.06
C GLY A 86 -11.40 21.70 -1.38
N LEU A 87 -11.90 20.94 -0.40
CA LEU A 87 -13.03 21.30 0.45
C LEU A 87 -12.55 21.54 1.88
N ILE A 88 -12.69 22.78 2.35
CA ILE A 88 -12.33 23.23 3.68
C ILE A 88 -13.41 22.82 4.66
N HIS A 89 -13.02 22.27 5.82
CA HIS A 89 -13.94 21.93 6.89
C HIS A 89 -13.30 22.18 8.26
N PRO A 90 -14.12 22.54 9.27
CA PRO A 90 -13.62 22.76 10.63
C PRO A 90 -13.28 21.44 11.31
N VAL A 91 -12.23 21.48 12.14
CA VAL A 91 -11.80 20.42 13.07
C VAL A 91 -11.45 21.07 14.41
N LEU A 92 -11.30 20.27 15.47
CA LEU A 92 -10.79 20.80 16.74
C LEU A 92 -9.34 21.27 16.56
N PRO A 93 -8.93 22.44 17.09
CA PRO A 93 -7.55 22.89 17.01
C PRO A 93 -6.56 21.88 17.63
N ALA A 94 -5.40 21.75 16.99
CA ALA A 94 -4.27 20.98 17.51
C ALA A 94 -2.95 21.68 17.16
N PRO A 95 -1.81 21.33 17.78
CA PRO A 95 -0.52 21.96 17.48
C PRO A 95 -0.14 21.97 15.98
N ALA A 96 -0.48 20.90 15.24
CA ALA A 96 -0.21 20.81 13.80
C ALA A 96 -1.18 21.63 12.92
N TYR A 97 -2.34 22.03 13.45
CA TYR A 97 -3.36 22.80 12.75
C TYR A 97 -4.09 23.75 13.73
N PRO A 98 -3.43 24.84 14.16
CA PRO A 98 -3.87 25.65 15.30
C PRO A 98 -5.15 26.43 15.04
N LYS A 99 -5.56 26.63 13.79
CA LYS A 99 -6.82 27.28 13.41
C LYS A 99 -8.01 26.33 13.40
N GLY A 100 -7.79 25.02 13.62
CA GLY A 100 -8.87 24.04 13.55
C GLY A 100 -9.50 23.95 12.15
N LEU A 101 -8.67 24.05 11.11
CA LEU A 101 -9.12 23.95 9.72
C LEU A 101 -8.35 22.83 9.01
N ALA A 102 -9.10 22.01 8.29
CA ALA A 102 -8.58 20.98 7.42
C ALA A 102 -9.15 21.17 6.00
N SER A 103 -8.40 20.77 4.99
CA SER A 103 -8.91 20.69 3.62
C SER A 103 -8.74 19.29 3.08
N ARG A 104 -9.85 18.73 2.58
CA ARG A 104 -9.81 17.48 1.83
C ARG A 104 -9.68 17.79 0.35
N VAL A 105 -8.59 17.36 -0.27
CA VAL A 105 -8.44 17.36 -1.73
C VAL A 105 -9.42 16.32 -2.27
N HIS A 106 -10.50 16.82 -2.89
CA HIS A 106 -11.66 16.03 -3.28
C HIS A 106 -11.60 15.53 -4.72
N ALA A 107 -10.96 16.29 -5.62
CA ALA A 107 -10.79 15.89 -7.01
C ALA A 107 -9.48 16.44 -7.56
N VAL A 108 -8.66 15.58 -8.16
CA VAL A 108 -7.51 15.97 -8.98
C VAL A 108 -7.59 15.16 -10.26
N ALA A 109 -7.70 15.83 -11.39
CA ALA A 109 -7.84 15.18 -12.68
C ALA A 109 -7.03 15.90 -13.75
N THR A 110 -6.52 15.13 -14.70
CA THR A 110 -5.92 15.64 -15.94
C THR A 110 -6.45 14.82 -17.10
N ARG A 111 -7.04 15.50 -18.08
CA ARG A 111 -7.61 14.90 -19.29
C ARG A 111 -6.51 14.11 -20.03
N PRO A 112 -6.76 12.89 -20.54
CA PRO A 112 -5.73 11.99 -21.06
C PRO A 112 -4.73 12.64 -22.05
N GLY A 113 -5.21 13.43 -23.01
CA GLY A 113 -4.35 14.12 -23.99
C GLY A 113 -3.39 15.19 -23.42
N PHE A 114 -3.56 15.58 -22.16
CA PHE A 114 -2.77 16.59 -21.46
C PHE A 114 -1.94 16.01 -20.30
N ARG A 115 -1.96 14.68 -20.11
CA ARG A 115 -1.14 14.01 -19.09
C ARG A 115 0.36 14.11 -19.40
N ARG A 116 1.19 13.83 -18.38
CA ARG A 116 2.66 13.87 -18.44
C ARG A 116 3.27 15.23 -18.80
N ARG A 117 2.51 16.32 -18.63
CA ARG A 117 2.95 17.72 -18.83
C ARG A 117 3.14 18.51 -17.53
N GLY A 118 3.08 17.83 -16.37
CA GLY A 118 3.17 18.47 -15.05
C GLY A 118 1.90 19.17 -14.57
N TYR A 119 0.80 19.11 -15.32
CA TYR A 119 -0.43 19.86 -15.02
C TYR A 119 -1.05 19.50 -13.66
N ALA A 120 -1.12 18.22 -13.31
CA ALA A 120 -1.60 17.78 -12.00
C ALA A 120 -0.78 18.40 -10.85
N ARG A 121 0.56 18.39 -10.97
CA ARG A 121 1.44 19.04 -9.99
C ARG A 121 1.17 20.53 -9.90
N ALA A 122 1.02 21.21 -11.04
CA ALA A 122 0.79 22.64 -11.08
C ALA A 122 -0.52 23.05 -10.39
N VAL A 123 -1.65 22.39 -10.69
CA VAL A 123 -2.94 22.71 -10.06
C VAL A 123 -3.01 22.34 -8.58
N VAL A 124 -2.37 21.24 -8.16
CA VAL A 124 -2.33 20.85 -6.74
C VAL A 124 -1.43 21.79 -5.94
N THR A 125 -0.28 22.18 -6.49
CA THR A 125 0.62 23.14 -5.82
C THR A 125 -0.08 24.46 -5.57
N ALA A 126 -0.71 25.03 -6.61
CA ALA A 126 -1.48 26.28 -6.47
C ALA A 126 -2.63 26.16 -5.45
N LEU A 127 -3.31 25.00 -5.41
CA LEU A 127 -4.35 24.74 -4.41
C LEU A 127 -3.78 24.74 -2.98
N LEU A 128 -2.67 24.05 -2.73
CA LEU A 128 -2.06 23.97 -1.40
C LEU A 128 -1.52 25.32 -0.94
N GLU A 129 -0.88 26.07 -1.83
CA GLU A 129 -0.38 27.43 -1.54
C GLU A 129 -1.51 28.37 -1.14
N GLN A 130 -2.61 28.37 -1.89
CA GLN A 130 -3.79 29.20 -1.58
C GLN A 130 -4.40 28.80 -0.23
N LEU A 131 -4.59 27.50 0.02
CA LEU A 131 -5.15 27.01 1.27
C LEU A 131 -4.26 27.34 2.47
N HIS A 132 -2.94 27.25 2.29
CA HIS A 132 -1.96 27.63 3.32
C HIS A 132 -2.00 29.14 3.62
N ALA A 133 -2.13 29.98 2.60
CA ALA A 133 -2.32 31.42 2.77
C ALA A 133 -3.61 31.76 3.54
N GLU A 134 -4.62 30.90 3.45
CA GLU A 134 -5.88 30.96 4.23
C GLU A 134 -5.78 30.24 5.59
N HIS A 135 -4.56 29.91 6.04
CA HIS A 135 -4.25 29.26 7.32
C HIS A 135 -4.73 27.81 7.48
N VAL A 136 -5.10 27.13 6.38
CA VAL A 136 -5.32 25.68 6.40
C VAL A 136 -3.96 24.99 6.40
N THR A 137 -3.77 24.10 7.38
CA THR A 137 -2.48 23.45 7.65
C THR A 137 -2.57 21.93 7.72
N LEU A 138 -3.79 21.39 7.85
CA LEU A 138 -4.08 19.96 7.68
C LEU A 138 -4.67 19.70 6.30
N PHE A 139 -4.01 18.84 5.52
CA PHE A 139 -4.44 18.44 4.19
C PHE A 139 -4.70 16.93 4.16
N GLU A 140 -5.86 16.54 3.65
CA GLU A 140 -6.25 15.14 3.50
C GLU A 140 -6.52 14.82 2.04
N LEU A 141 -6.16 13.62 1.59
CA LEU A 141 -6.54 13.14 0.27
C LEU A 141 -6.66 11.62 0.25
N HIS A 142 -7.29 11.12 -0.81
CA HIS A 142 -7.22 9.72 -1.17
C HIS A 142 -6.51 9.61 -2.52
N ALA A 143 -5.38 8.89 -2.56
CA ALA A 143 -4.58 8.69 -3.76
C ALA A 143 -4.71 7.25 -4.23
N SER A 144 -4.82 7.06 -5.55
CA SER A 144 -4.53 5.76 -6.16
C SER A 144 -3.02 5.46 -6.10
N GLU A 145 -2.64 4.19 -6.24
CA GLU A 145 -1.23 3.77 -6.28
C GLU A 145 -0.44 4.52 -7.36
N GLU A 146 -1.04 4.73 -8.54
CA GLU A 146 -0.43 5.48 -9.65
C GLU A 146 -0.16 6.95 -9.30
N ALA A 147 -1.03 7.58 -8.50
CA ALA A 147 -0.93 8.99 -8.14
C ALA A 147 -0.10 9.23 -6.86
N ALA A 148 0.16 8.20 -6.05
CA ALA A 148 0.86 8.32 -4.77
C ALA A 148 2.26 8.97 -4.87
N PRO A 149 3.11 8.71 -5.89
CA PRO A 149 4.40 9.38 -6.01
C PRO A 149 4.29 10.91 -6.12
N LEU A 150 3.29 11.42 -6.85
CA LEU A 150 3.08 12.86 -6.99
C LEU A 150 2.82 13.53 -5.63
N TYR A 151 1.97 12.93 -4.81
CA TYR A 151 1.60 13.50 -3.52
C TYR A 151 2.73 13.38 -2.50
N ARG A 152 3.52 12.30 -2.53
CA ARG A 152 4.73 12.19 -1.69
C ARG A 152 5.73 13.30 -1.97
N ASP A 153 5.97 13.62 -3.24
CA ASP A 153 6.85 14.74 -3.61
C ASP A 153 6.33 16.12 -3.15
N LEU A 154 5.03 16.22 -2.87
CA LEU A 154 4.38 17.43 -2.33
C LEU A 154 4.29 17.42 -0.79
N GLY A 155 4.92 16.45 -0.13
CA GLY A 155 4.98 16.35 1.33
C GLY A 155 3.85 15.57 1.99
N PHE A 156 2.98 14.90 1.22
CA PHE A 156 2.00 13.99 1.79
C PHE A 156 2.66 12.70 2.26
N ALA A 157 2.33 12.27 3.47
CA ALA A 157 2.69 10.95 3.98
C ALA A 157 1.46 10.02 3.97
N SER A 158 1.68 8.72 3.84
CA SER A 158 0.62 7.73 4.04
C SER A 158 0.16 7.73 5.50
N SER A 159 -1.15 7.59 5.71
CA SER A 159 -1.74 7.41 7.04
C SER A 159 -2.57 6.14 7.03
N ALA A 160 -2.20 5.17 7.87
CA ALA A 160 -2.91 3.90 8.00
C ALA A 160 -4.28 4.04 8.72
N ALA A 161 -4.63 5.24 9.21
CA ALA A 161 -5.69 5.44 10.19
C ALA A 161 -7.04 5.96 9.65
N LEU A 162 -7.24 6.04 8.32
CA LEU A 162 -8.48 6.58 7.74
C LEU A 162 -9.53 5.47 7.51
N MET A 163 -10.55 5.43 8.36
CA MET A 163 -11.74 4.58 8.17
C MET A 163 -12.88 5.38 7.55
N ARG A 164 -13.62 4.79 6.60
CA ARG A 164 -14.78 5.43 5.95
C ARG A 164 -16.00 4.52 5.99
N MET A 165 -17.17 5.08 6.34
CA MET A 165 -18.46 4.41 6.27
C MET A 165 -19.47 5.31 5.55
N THR A 166 -20.32 4.74 4.70
CA THR A 166 -21.49 5.42 4.13
C THR A 166 -22.75 4.74 4.65
N ARG A 167 -23.58 5.45 5.42
CA ARG A 167 -24.90 4.96 5.85
C ARG A 167 -25.98 5.53 4.93
N LEU A 168 -26.48 4.72 4.01
CA LEU A 168 -27.68 5.07 3.24
C LEU A 168 -28.90 4.62 4.04
N LYS A 169 -29.83 5.53 4.32
CA LYS A 169 -31.15 5.13 4.83
C LYS A 169 -31.83 4.36 3.70
N ALA A 170 -32.26 3.12 3.96
CA ALA A 170 -33.08 2.40 2.99
C ALA A 170 -34.29 3.28 2.64
N PRO A 171 -34.64 3.45 1.35
CA PRO A 171 -35.86 4.15 1.00
C PRO A 171 -37.01 3.45 1.74
N ALA A 172 -37.86 4.23 2.41
CA ALA A 172 -39.06 3.69 3.04
C ALA A 172 -39.79 2.87 1.97
N ALA A 173 -39.98 1.58 2.24
CA ALA A 173 -40.69 0.69 1.34
C ALA A 173 -42.02 1.37 1.01
N LYS A 174 -42.23 1.68 -0.28
CA LYS A 174 -43.54 2.12 -0.74
C LYS A 174 -44.49 0.96 -0.50
N ASP A 175 -45.62 1.24 0.15
CA ASP A 175 -46.70 0.30 0.36
C ASP A 175 -47.10 -0.34 -0.98
N GLU A 176 -46.70 -1.59 -1.18
CA GLU A 176 -47.32 -2.49 -2.15
C GLU A 176 -48.17 -3.50 -1.38
N GLN A 177 -49.46 -3.19 -1.31
CA GLN A 177 -50.51 -4.13 -0.95
C GLN A 177 -50.73 -5.16 -2.07
N ALA A 178 -51.05 -6.38 -1.63
CA ALA A 178 -51.58 -7.55 -2.37
C ALA A 178 -50.52 -8.31 -3.20
N VAL A 179 -50.26 -9.61 -3.02
CA VAL A 179 -51.13 -10.79 -2.80
C VAL A 179 -50.20 -11.84 -2.13
N GLY A 180 -50.48 -12.53 -1.03
CA GLY A 180 -51.67 -13.27 -0.65
C GLY A 180 -51.38 -14.78 -0.70
N ARG A 181 -51.50 -15.45 0.47
CA ARG A 181 -51.47 -16.92 0.77
C ARG A 181 -50.06 -17.49 0.97
N GLY A 182 -49.65 -17.99 2.14
CA GLY A 182 -50.33 -18.78 3.18
C GLY A 182 -49.57 -20.12 3.26
N LEU A 183 -48.86 -20.48 4.33
CA LEU A 183 -49.38 -21.04 5.60
C LEU A 183 -48.23 -21.18 6.64
N PRO A 184 -48.53 -21.45 7.93
CA PRO A 184 -47.80 -20.92 9.08
C PRO A 184 -46.86 -21.91 9.80
N GLU A 185 -45.87 -21.28 10.45
CA GLU A 185 -45.36 -21.48 11.82
C GLU A 185 -45.37 -22.89 12.45
N GLY A 186 -44.16 -23.40 12.63
CA GLY A 186 -43.73 -23.97 13.91
C GLY A 186 -42.63 -23.07 14.50
N GLY A 187 -42.86 -22.51 15.69
CA GLY A 187 -41.83 -21.86 16.51
C GLY A 187 -40.80 -22.87 17.02
N GLU A 188 -39.68 -22.51 17.65
CA GLU A 188 -39.22 -21.25 18.25
C GLU A 188 -37.67 -21.27 18.27
N GLY A 189 -37.02 -20.10 18.32
CA GLY A 189 -35.68 -19.96 18.93
C GLY A 189 -34.64 -19.07 18.19
N GLY A 190 -34.57 -17.79 18.58
CA GLY A 190 -33.29 -17.07 18.81
C GLY A 190 -32.50 -16.44 17.64
N GLU A 191 -32.51 -15.10 17.61
CA GLU A 191 -31.39 -14.16 17.36
C GLU A 191 -30.73 -14.04 15.96
N GLY A 192 -30.53 -12.77 15.54
CA GLY A 192 -30.19 -12.35 14.19
C GLY A 192 -28.73 -12.56 13.77
N SER A 193 -28.51 -12.86 12.49
CA SER A 193 -27.16 -12.95 11.93
C SER A 193 -26.62 -11.58 11.53
N GLY A 194 -26.02 -10.92 12.53
CA GLY A 194 -25.11 -9.78 12.34
C GLY A 194 -23.80 -10.24 11.70
N TRP A 195 -23.78 -10.44 10.38
CA TRP A 195 -22.55 -10.77 9.66
C TRP A 195 -21.90 -9.49 9.11
N MET A 196 -20.66 -9.21 9.53
CA MET A 196 -19.88 -8.08 9.00
C MET A 196 -19.33 -8.44 7.60
N PRO A 197 -19.31 -7.49 6.64
CA PRO A 197 -18.63 -7.72 5.37
C PRO A 197 -17.16 -8.13 5.57
N PRO A 198 -16.61 -9.07 4.77
CA PRO A 198 -15.29 -9.65 5.00
C PRO A 198 -14.15 -8.66 5.13
N GLU A 199 -14.19 -7.56 4.40
CA GLU A 199 -13.16 -6.52 4.41
C GLU A 199 -13.23 -5.69 5.70
N VAL A 200 -14.44 -5.51 6.24
CA VAL A 200 -14.65 -4.83 7.54
C VAL A 200 -14.18 -5.74 8.66
N TYR A 201 -14.52 -7.03 8.60
CA TYR A 201 -14.00 -8.01 9.54
C TYR A 201 -12.46 -8.08 9.49
N ALA A 202 -11.87 -8.08 8.29
CA ALA A 202 -10.43 -8.13 8.09
C ALA A 202 -9.69 -6.98 8.80
N GLU A 203 -10.28 -5.79 8.92
CA GLU A 203 -9.71 -4.66 9.67
C GLU A 203 -9.85 -4.77 11.19
N THR A 204 -10.79 -5.58 11.68
CA THR A 204 -10.97 -5.81 13.12
C THR A 204 -10.09 -6.92 13.67
N VAL A 205 -9.55 -7.77 12.80
CA VAL A 205 -8.74 -8.92 13.20
C VAL A 205 -7.25 -8.58 13.27
N LEU A 206 -6.51 -9.43 13.97
CA LEU A 206 -5.07 -9.35 14.13
C LEU A 206 -4.36 -9.10 12.78
N LYS A 207 -3.50 -8.08 12.77
CA LYS A 207 -2.52 -7.87 11.70
C LYS A 207 -1.18 -8.45 12.13
N ALA A 208 -0.55 -9.22 11.26
CA ALA A 208 0.74 -9.82 11.50
C ALA A 208 1.65 -9.64 10.28
N THR A 209 2.94 -9.45 10.50
CA THR A 209 3.96 -9.61 9.47
C THR A 209 4.19 -11.10 9.26
N CYS A 210 4.34 -11.54 8.02
CA CYS A 210 4.52 -12.94 7.70
C CYS A 210 5.85 -13.16 6.98
N PHE A 211 6.56 -14.24 7.34
CA PHE A 211 7.77 -14.69 6.63
C PHE A 211 7.68 -16.18 6.33
N ALA A 212 8.48 -16.65 5.38
CA ALA A 212 8.56 -18.07 5.07
C ALA A 212 9.99 -18.47 4.72
N CYS A 213 10.40 -19.62 5.23
CA CYS A 213 11.76 -20.13 5.09
C CYS A 213 11.80 -21.58 4.59
N LEU A 214 12.94 -21.98 4.05
CA LEU A 214 13.32 -23.35 3.77
C LEU A 214 14.43 -23.81 4.72
N TYR A 215 14.24 -25.01 5.25
CA TYR A 215 15.23 -25.73 6.04
C TYR A 215 15.92 -26.77 5.17
N PHE A 216 17.21 -26.59 4.93
CA PHE A 216 18.04 -27.54 4.19
C PHE A 216 18.97 -28.29 5.11
N THR A 217 19.31 -29.52 4.73
CA THR A 217 20.42 -30.27 5.33
C THR A 217 21.44 -30.69 4.28
N ASP A 218 22.67 -30.97 4.69
CA ASP A 218 23.59 -31.76 3.87
C ASP A 218 23.26 -33.27 3.91
N GLU A 219 24.14 -34.04 3.28
CA GLU A 219 24.12 -35.50 3.22
C GLU A 219 24.27 -36.19 4.59
N ASP A 220 24.69 -35.46 5.62
CA ASP A 220 24.86 -35.93 7.00
C ASP A 220 23.75 -35.40 7.94
N ASP A 221 22.65 -34.86 7.40
CA ASP A 221 21.54 -34.25 8.14
C ASP A 221 21.91 -33.00 8.97
N ARG A 222 22.99 -32.32 8.60
CA ARG A 222 23.44 -31.08 9.26
C ARG A 222 22.71 -29.87 8.67
N PRO A 223 22.13 -28.97 9.49
CA PRO A 223 21.43 -27.80 8.99
C PRO A 223 22.33 -26.76 8.33
N LEU A 224 21.84 -26.20 7.22
CA LEU A 224 22.38 -25.02 6.56
C LEU A 224 21.83 -23.74 7.22
N GLN A 225 22.71 -22.79 7.53
CA GLN A 225 22.34 -21.41 7.88
C GLN A 225 23.13 -20.41 7.05
N LEU A 226 22.52 -19.25 6.81
CA LEU A 226 23.14 -18.09 6.17
C LEU A 226 23.49 -17.04 7.23
N HIS A 227 24.66 -16.41 7.12
CA HIS A 227 25.07 -15.32 8.01
C HIS A 227 24.55 -13.98 7.49
N SER A 228 23.80 -13.26 8.32
CA SER A 228 23.20 -11.97 7.96
C SER A 228 24.19 -10.81 8.15
N VAL A 229 24.31 -9.93 7.15
CA VAL A 229 25.18 -8.75 7.22
C VAL A 229 24.56 -7.55 7.94
N TYR A 230 23.24 -7.58 8.18
CA TYR A 230 22.49 -6.46 8.77
C TYR A 230 21.92 -6.76 10.16
N SER A 231 21.90 -8.02 10.59
CA SER A 231 21.28 -8.45 11.85
C SER A 231 22.33 -8.94 12.86
N PRO A 232 22.92 -8.04 13.66
CA PRO A 232 23.88 -8.46 14.69
C PRO A 232 23.22 -9.26 15.83
N VAL A 233 21.90 -9.11 16.00
CA VAL A 233 21.13 -9.80 17.06
C VAL A 233 20.73 -11.21 16.64
N HIS A 234 20.45 -11.43 15.35
CA HIS A 234 20.10 -12.72 14.77
C HIS A 234 21.04 -13.03 13.60
N PRO A 235 22.31 -13.37 13.90
CA PRO A 235 23.38 -13.42 12.90
C PRO A 235 23.27 -14.61 11.94
N TRP A 236 22.61 -15.70 12.34
CA TRP A 236 22.45 -16.90 11.50
C TRP A 236 20.97 -17.18 11.24
N GLN A 237 20.59 -17.27 9.97
CA GLN A 237 19.21 -17.30 9.51
C GLN A 237 18.96 -18.48 8.58
N LEU A 238 17.72 -18.97 8.59
CA LEU A 238 17.27 -19.95 7.59
C LEU A 238 17.17 -19.23 6.24
N VAL A 239 17.25 -19.98 5.15
CA VAL A 239 17.04 -19.44 3.81
C VAL A 239 15.59 -18.97 3.69
N GLY A 240 15.33 -17.69 3.44
CA GLY A 240 13.98 -17.16 3.31
C GLY A 240 13.78 -15.78 3.92
N GLY A 241 12.66 -15.18 3.55
CA GLY A 241 12.37 -13.78 3.83
C GLY A 241 10.90 -13.47 4.04
N THR A 242 10.58 -12.18 3.93
CA THR A 242 9.25 -11.64 4.22
C THR A 242 8.30 -11.91 3.05
N MET A 243 7.03 -12.19 3.36
CA MET A 243 6.02 -12.42 2.35
C MET A 243 5.57 -11.11 1.70
N ASP A 244 5.49 -11.10 0.37
CA ASP A 244 4.87 -10.00 -0.37
C ASP A 244 3.34 -10.15 -0.45
N PRO A 245 2.59 -9.05 -0.66
CA PRO A 245 1.14 -9.10 -0.80
C PRO A 245 0.68 -10.07 -1.89
N GLY A 246 -0.20 -10.99 -1.52
CA GLY A 246 -0.79 -11.98 -2.44
C GLY A 246 0.04 -13.25 -2.61
N GLU A 247 1.23 -13.35 -2.01
CA GLU A 247 2.04 -14.57 -2.07
C GLU A 247 1.48 -15.68 -1.16
N ARG A 248 1.67 -16.93 -1.59
CA ARG A 248 1.49 -18.10 -0.72
C ARG A 248 2.79 -18.34 0.04
N PRO A 249 2.78 -18.76 1.31
CA PRO A 249 4.01 -18.92 2.10
C PRO A 249 5.10 -19.76 1.45
N PHE A 250 4.74 -20.91 0.85
CA PHE A 250 5.72 -21.73 0.15
C PHE A 250 6.28 -21.06 -1.11
N GLY A 251 5.46 -20.26 -1.80
CA GLY A 251 5.91 -19.45 -2.94
C GLY A 251 6.94 -18.41 -2.53
N THR A 252 6.70 -17.71 -1.41
CA THR A 252 7.68 -16.80 -0.80
C THR A 252 8.99 -17.54 -0.50
N ALA A 253 8.92 -18.67 0.22
CA ALA A 253 10.12 -19.43 0.59
C ALA A 253 10.94 -19.89 -0.62
N VAL A 254 10.29 -20.26 -1.74
CA VAL A 254 10.95 -20.63 -2.99
C VAL A 254 11.56 -19.42 -3.71
N ARG A 255 10.85 -18.28 -3.75
CA ARG A 255 11.37 -17.02 -4.34
C ARG A 255 12.62 -16.57 -3.61
N GLU A 256 12.52 -16.42 -2.30
CA GLU A 256 13.61 -15.96 -1.43
C GLU A 256 14.82 -16.88 -1.55
N CYS A 257 14.61 -18.20 -1.54
CA CYS A 257 15.70 -19.17 -1.73
C CYS A 257 16.46 -18.98 -3.04
N ARG A 258 15.74 -18.71 -4.14
CA ARG A 258 16.37 -18.43 -5.43
C ARG A 258 17.15 -17.12 -5.39
N GLU A 259 16.61 -16.10 -4.72
CA GLU A 259 17.22 -14.77 -4.63
C GLU A 259 18.47 -14.76 -3.72
N GLU A 260 18.38 -15.41 -2.56
CA GLU A 260 19.43 -15.43 -1.54
C GLU A 260 20.53 -16.45 -1.79
N THR A 261 20.27 -17.55 -2.52
CA THR A 261 21.23 -18.67 -2.65
C THR A 261 21.43 -19.17 -4.07
N GLY A 262 20.55 -18.79 -5.01
CA GLY A 262 20.50 -19.37 -6.35
C GLY A 262 19.93 -20.79 -6.42
N LEU A 263 19.60 -21.42 -5.29
CA LEU A 263 19.02 -22.76 -5.26
C LEU A 263 17.56 -22.74 -5.73
N THR A 264 17.11 -23.85 -6.29
CA THR A 264 15.71 -24.04 -6.69
C THR A 264 15.15 -25.26 -5.97
N VAL A 265 13.98 -25.09 -5.34
CA VAL A 265 13.25 -26.19 -4.70
C VAL A 265 12.04 -26.57 -5.54
N SER A 266 11.87 -27.87 -5.73
CA SER A 266 10.78 -28.46 -6.50
C SER A 266 10.08 -29.52 -5.66
N GLY A 267 8.76 -29.65 -5.84
CA GLY A 267 7.94 -30.64 -5.15
C GLY A 267 6.87 -30.02 -4.26
N PRO A 268 6.02 -30.85 -3.64
CA PRO A 268 4.97 -30.37 -2.75
C PRO A 268 5.56 -29.79 -1.45
N PRO A 269 4.95 -28.73 -0.87
CA PRO A 269 5.40 -28.18 0.39
C PRO A 269 5.23 -29.18 1.54
N ARG A 270 6.27 -29.36 2.35
CA ARG A 270 6.20 -30.05 3.64
C ARG A 270 6.51 -29.06 4.76
N LEU A 271 5.51 -28.75 5.58
CA LEU A 271 5.66 -27.85 6.72
C LEU A 271 6.43 -28.55 7.85
N LEU A 272 7.47 -27.89 8.37
CA LEU A 272 8.26 -28.35 9.51
C LEU A 272 7.96 -27.57 10.78
N ALA A 273 7.72 -26.26 10.69
CA ALA A 273 7.35 -25.48 11.85
C ALA A 273 6.47 -24.28 11.49
N THR A 274 5.57 -23.93 12.41
CA THR A 274 5.01 -22.58 12.50
C THR A 274 5.72 -21.82 13.61
N VAL A 275 6.08 -20.58 13.33
CA VAL A 275 6.75 -19.68 14.28
C VAL A 275 5.79 -18.53 14.58
N TYR A 276 5.65 -18.17 15.84
CA TYR A 276 4.88 -17.00 16.25
C TYR A 276 5.70 -16.17 17.24
N GLY A 277 5.66 -14.85 17.07
CA GLY A 277 6.30 -13.90 17.94
C GLY A 277 5.36 -12.74 18.26
N LEU A 278 5.37 -12.31 19.53
CA LEU A 278 4.61 -11.14 19.96
C LEU A 278 5.24 -9.83 19.46
N PRO A 279 4.45 -8.74 19.33
CA PRO A 279 5.00 -7.41 19.06
C PRO A 279 6.06 -7.00 20.09
N GLY A 280 7.09 -6.31 19.62
CA GLY A 280 8.17 -5.75 20.43
C GLY A 280 8.17 -4.22 20.43
N ALA A 281 9.05 -3.62 21.22
CA ALA A 281 9.20 -2.16 21.29
C ALA A 281 9.59 -1.53 19.94
N GLU A 282 10.37 -2.24 19.13
CA GLU A 282 10.84 -1.79 17.81
C GLU A 282 10.01 -2.40 16.66
N TRP A 283 9.12 -3.36 16.95
CA TRP A 283 8.32 -4.06 15.94
C TRP A 283 6.83 -4.14 16.34
N PRO A 284 5.94 -3.36 15.71
CA PRO A 284 4.59 -3.09 16.23
C PRO A 284 3.57 -4.21 15.98
N TYR A 285 3.89 -5.20 15.14
CA TYR A 285 2.97 -6.29 14.77
C TYR A 285 3.46 -7.63 15.29
N SER A 286 2.52 -8.56 15.52
CA SER A 286 2.89 -9.97 15.71
C SER A 286 3.58 -10.48 14.44
N THR A 287 4.47 -11.45 14.59
CA THR A 287 5.13 -12.08 13.45
C THR A 287 4.75 -13.54 13.33
N LEU A 288 4.32 -13.97 12.15
CA LEU A 288 4.04 -15.36 11.81
C LEU A 288 5.08 -15.88 10.82
N GLY A 289 5.69 -17.02 11.09
CA GLY A 289 6.65 -17.69 10.23
C GLY A 289 6.18 -19.09 9.84
N LEU A 290 6.47 -19.50 8.60
CA LEU A 290 6.32 -20.89 8.18
C LEU A 290 7.65 -21.42 7.67
N VAL A 291 8.11 -22.54 8.23
CA VAL A 291 9.35 -23.20 7.83
C VAL A 291 9.01 -24.49 7.09
N PHE A 292 9.47 -24.60 5.85
CA PHE A 292 9.25 -25.78 4.99
C PHE A 292 10.52 -26.61 4.84
N ASP A 293 10.38 -27.89 4.55
CA ASP A 293 11.50 -28.77 4.20
C ASP A 293 12.04 -28.38 2.82
N GLY A 294 13.26 -27.87 2.78
CA GLY A 294 14.00 -27.58 1.55
C GLY A 294 14.67 -28.82 0.96
N GLY A 295 14.76 -29.91 1.74
CA GLY A 295 15.37 -31.17 1.31
C GLY A 295 16.83 -31.29 1.69
N ARG A 296 17.50 -32.25 1.04
CA ARG A 296 18.91 -32.61 1.26
C ARG A 296 19.75 -32.10 0.10
N LEU A 297 20.76 -31.29 0.40
CA LEU A 297 21.68 -30.72 -0.57
C LEU A 297 22.94 -31.59 -0.66
N THR A 298 23.43 -31.81 -1.89
CA THR A 298 24.73 -32.43 -2.11
C THR A 298 25.86 -31.46 -1.79
N SER A 299 27.04 -32.00 -1.54
CA SER A 299 28.26 -31.19 -1.39
C SER A 299 28.53 -30.26 -2.58
N GLU A 300 28.09 -30.62 -3.79
CA GLU A 300 28.21 -29.78 -4.99
C GLU A 300 27.22 -28.61 -4.96
N GLN A 301 25.96 -28.86 -4.59
CA GLN A 301 24.95 -27.80 -4.45
C GLN A 301 25.34 -26.78 -3.38
N ILE A 302 25.88 -27.24 -2.25
CA ILE A 302 26.35 -26.35 -1.16
C ILE A 302 27.49 -25.44 -1.65
N ARG A 303 28.46 -25.98 -2.40
CA ARG A 303 29.55 -25.17 -2.99
C ARG A 303 29.06 -24.20 -4.07
N GLY A 304 27.92 -24.50 -4.70
CA GLY A 304 27.30 -23.69 -5.74
C GLY A 304 26.40 -22.57 -5.23
N ILE A 305 26.21 -22.45 -3.91
CA ILE A 305 25.42 -21.37 -3.31
C ILE A 305 26.02 -20.01 -3.69
N ALA A 306 25.20 -19.15 -4.29
CA ALA A 306 25.55 -17.78 -4.63
C ALA A 306 24.73 -16.83 -3.77
N LEU A 307 25.38 -16.20 -2.79
CA LEU A 307 24.72 -15.31 -1.83
C LEU A 307 24.45 -13.92 -2.41
N ASP A 308 23.31 -13.31 -2.06
CA ASP A 308 23.13 -11.86 -2.24
C ASP A 308 23.98 -11.13 -1.19
N PRO A 309 25.05 -10.42 -1.58
CA PRO A 309 25.97 -9.78 -0.65
C PRO A 309 25.34 -8.61 0.14
N ARG A 310 24.13 -8.17 -0.22
CA ARG A 310 23.39 -7.16 0.55
C ARG A 310 22.73 -7.74 1.79
N GLU A 311 22.52 -9.05 1.82
CA GLU A 311 21.78 -9.74 2.88
C GLU A 311 22.65 -10.75 3.63
N HIS A 312 23.47 -11.51 2.88
CA HIS A 312 24.26 -12.60 3.43
C HIS A 312 25.69 -12.61 2.87
N ASP A 313 26.68 -12.85 3.73
CA ASP A 313 28.10 -12.94 3.35
C ASP A 313 28.72 -14.33 3.55
N GLU A 314 28.03 -15.23 4.27
CA GLU A 314 28.52 -16.58 4.54
C GLU A 314 27.38 -17.62 4.58
N ALA A 315 27.66 -18.83 4.11
CA ALA A 315 26.79 -19.99 4.24
C ALA A 315 27.56 -21.12 4.95
N ARG A 316 26.98 -21.70 6.00
CA ARG A 316 27.60 -22.77 6.79
C ARG A 316 26.66 -23.94 6.98
N VAL A 317 27.23 -25.13 6.94
CA VAL A 317 26.56 -26.38 7.30
C VAL A 317 27.34 -27.04 8.43
N LEU A 318 26.71 -27.15 9.60
CA LEU A 318 27.35 -27.63 10.82
C LEU A 318 26.47 -28.64 11.55
N PRO A 319 27.04 -29.59 12.32
CA PRO A 319 26.27 -30.41 13.24
C PRO A 319 25.37 -29.55 14.13
N LEU A 320 24.15 -30.00 14.39
CA LEU A 320 23.14 -29.21 15.10
C LEU A 320 23.70 -28.60 16.39
N ALA A 321 24.40 -29.38 17.21
CA ALA A 321 24.95 -28.91 18.49
C ALA A 321 25.97 -27.75 18.38
N GLU A 322 26.67 -27.63 17.25
CA GLU A 322 27.66 -26.55 17.07
C GLU A 322 27.00 -25.17 16.86
N TRP A 323 25.74 -25.16 16.43
CA TRP A 323 24.99 -23.92 16.26
C TRP A 323 24.66 -23.20 17.58
N GLU A 324 24.60 -23.93 18.70
CA GLU A 324 24.28 -23.37 20.02
C GLU A 324 25.22 -22.22 20.41
N ALA A 325 26.50 -22.32 20.04
CA ALA A 325 27.51 -21.31 20.33
C ALA A 325 27.49 -20.11 19.37
N LEU A 326 26.78 -20.21 18.25
CA LEU A 326 26.82 -19.23 17.16
C LEU A 326 25.56 -18.36 17.05
N MET A 327 24.45 -18.75 17.69
CA MET A 327 23.19 -18.02 17.61
C MET A 327 22.56 -17.83 18.99
N PRO A 328 21.66 -16.83 19.16
CA PRO A 328 20.94 -16.65 20.41
C PRO A 328 20.19 -17.91 20.84
N PRO A 329 20.00 -18.14 22.16
CA PRO A 329 19.33 -19.34 22.68
C PRO A 329 17.95 -19.61 22.06
N ARG A 330 17.17 -18.57 21.77
CA ARG A 330 15.84 -18.68 21.14
C ARG A 330 15.92 -19.13 19.68
N ASP A 331 16.90 -18.63 18.93
CA ASP A 331 17.10 -19.04 17.54
C ASP A 331 17.59 -20.50 17.47
N PHE A 332 18.47 -20.90 18.41
CA PHE A 332 18.93 -22.28 18.52
C PHE A 332 17.79 -23.24 18.91
N ALA A 333 16.92 -22.84 19.83
CA ALA A 333 15.74 -23.62 20.19
C ALA A 333 14.79 -23.80 19.00
N ARG A 334 14.59 -22.74 18.19
CA ARG A 334 13.80 -22.82 16.95
C ARG A 334 14.42 -23.78 15.95
N LEU A 335 15.73 -23.66 15.71
CA LEU A 335 16.47 -24.52 14.79
C LEU A 335 16.37 -26.01 15.21
N SER A 336 16.55 -26.27 16.50
CA SER A 336 16.43 -27.61 17.08
C SER A 336 15.02 -28.20 16.91
N ALA A 337 13.98 -27.38 17.12
CA ALA A 337 12.60 -27.81 16.92
C ALA A 337 12.29 -28.14 15.45
N VAL A 338 12.81 -27.35 14.49
CA VAL A 338 12.68 -27.63 13.04
C VAL A 338 13.40 -28.92 12.66
N ALA A 339 14.63 -29.12 13.15
CA ALA A 339 15.40 -30.34 12.90
C ALA A 339 14.67 -31.59 13.41
N GLU A 340 14.12 -31.51 14.64
CA GLU A 340 13.32 -32.59 15.23
C GLU A 340 12.03 -32.86 14.46
N ALA A 341 11.34 -31.82 14.01
CA ALA A 341 10.14 -31.94 13.19
C ALA A 341 10.40 -32.68 11.88
N ARG A 342 11.53 -32.38 11.23
CA ARG A 342 11.93 -33.08 10.00
C ARG A 342 12.21 -34.56 10.25
N ARG A 343 12.91 -34.88 11.35
CA ARG A 343 13.27 -36.24 11.75
C ARG A 343 12.06 -37.10 12.11
N THR A 344 11.11 -36.53 12.84
CA THR A 344 9.93 -37.24 13.35
C THR A 344 8.74 -37.23 12.40
N GLY A 345 8.68 -36.26 11.49
CA GLY A 345 7.52 -36.04 10.64
C GLY A 345 6.39 -35.25 11.30
N VAL A 346 6.59 -34.76 12.53
CA VAL A 346 5.59 -33.99 13.28
C VAL A 346 5.98 -32.51 13.24
N ALA A 347 5.15 -31.66 12.64
CA ALA A 347 5.42 -30.23 12.57
C ALA A 347 5.45 -29.59 13.97
N ALA A 348 6.43 -28.72 14.21
CA ALA A 348 6.57 -27.99 15.46
C ALA A 348 5.73 -26.70 15.48
N TYR A 349 5.31 -26.31 16.68
CA TYR A 349 4.79 -24.97 16.95
C TYR A 349 5.80 -24.26 17.86
N PHE A 350 6.28 -23.10 17.44
CA PHE A 350 7.32 -22.35 18.16
C PHE A 350 6.86 -20.91 18.41
N ASP A 351 6.43 -20.61 19.64
CA ASP A 351 5.79 -19.33 20.02
C ASP A 351 6.62 -18.47 20.97
N ALA A 352 7.83 -18.91 21.30
CA ALA A 352 8.75 -18.19 22.19
C ALA A 352 9.72 -17.25 21.44
N TRP A 353 9.42 -16.90 20.19
CA TRP A 353 10.24 -16.02 19.36
C TRP A 353 9.83 -14.54 19.52
N ASP A 354 9.92 -14.04 20.75
CA ASP A 354 9.61 -12.64 21.04
C ASP A 354 10.83 -11.74 20.86
N TRP A 355 10.59 -10.53 20.33
CA TRP A 355 11.54 -9.43 20.34
C TRP A 355 11.78 -9.02 21.79
N GLY A 356 12.91 -9.44 22.38
CA GLY A 356 13.16 -9.33 23.82
C GLY A 356 12.79 -7.97 24.41
N THR A 357 12.10 -7.99 25.55
CA THR A 357 11.93 -6.82 26.40
C THR A 357 13.30 -6.39 26.92
N LYS A 358 13.73 -5.16 26.61
CA LYS A 358 14.83 -4.52 27.36
C LYS A 358 14.51 -4.46 28.85
#